data_AF-A0A197K743-F1
#
_entry.id   AF-A0A197K743-F1
#
_cell.length_a   1.000
_cell.length_b   1.000
_cell.length_c   1.000
_cell.angle_alpha   90.00
_cell.angle_beta   90.00
_cell.angle_gamma   90.00
#
_symmetry.space_group_name_H-M   'P 1'
#
loop_
_entity.id
_entity.type
_entity.pdbx_description
1 polymer ?
#
loop_
_entity_poly.entity_id
_entity_poly.type
_entity_poly.pdbx_seq_one_letter_code
_entity_poly.pdbx_strand_id
1 'polypeptide(L)'
;MNSTAPTRNPFDLPELILHLSQFVTDGDAISCALVSQTWTDHFVSVIWYKVDFNTRPRFADLSPAIILKHGHHIRVIKNAKTLPHINALAHPSINKLTNLHIETATSSLQNIRAHEIIFRNNHSLGKLDICAASVPTNKQDSLAHYVSAPALSPSPLHGSSKLTNLKLDNLIMTHDTLVAVLRICPSLSKLQLFSTDIIGDPTTTSALPYQHTGIKAFGSPLNRVFPTYSNGFSLLSHFPNLTTLCAWNYDRNFMVPAIRIKKELAQYCPGVTRFHLADSTGALVTDFLTTIANKDVDEFVFRSRHTSLELINTVLLHQKTMRTVMPYCPEECLDQDKNEVAPVSNYLQESSQLLQLIPRGCPELETLDIYFHEMDMDDVEAEEWACKNLMTLRMRIKGLDTAEKILKVIALWRKGCWRRWQKKAGTPVVTSEKEDETDMSIEARVARHLLKFDRLWTVWLGYQTWTPI
;
A
#
# COMPACT_ATOMS: atom_id res chain seq x y z
N MET A 1 53.30 15.59 -30.83
CA MET A 1 51.99 14.96 -31.13
C MET A 1 51.21 14.92 -29.83
N ASN A 2 50.26 15.85 -29.66
CA ASN A 2 49.39 15.86 -28.47
C ASN A 2 48.34 14.77 -28.65
N SER A 3 48.50 13.67 -27.93
CA SER A 3 47.46 12.65 -27.77
C SER A 3 46.29 13.31 -27.03
N THR A 4 45.24 13.64 -27.77
CA THR A 4 43.94 13.98 -27.19
C THR A 4 43.44 12.75 -26.45
N ALA A 5 43.31 12.83 -25.13
CA ALA A 5 42.75 11.76 -24.33
C ALA A 5 41.39 11.34 -24.95
N PRO A 6 41.15 10.04 -25.18
CA PRO A 6 39.90 9.58 -25.74
C PRO A 6 38.77 10.06 -24.83
N THR A 7 37.81 10.77 -25.42
CA THR A 7 36.59 11.20 -24.75
C THR A 7 35.90 9.94 -24.22
N ARG A 8 35.98 9.70 -22.90
CA ARG A 8 35.27 8.60 -22.24
C ARG A 8 33.80 8.73 -22.59
N ASN A 9 33.21 7.63 -23.05
CA ASN A 9 31.77 7.59 -23.27
C ASN A 9 31.09 7.88 -21.92
N PRO A 10 30.19 8.87 -21.82
CA PRO A 10 29.50 9.15 -20.56
C PRO A 10 28.75 7.93 -20.01
N PHE A 11 28.37 6.97 -20.87
CA PHE A 11 27.77 5.71 -20.45
C PHE A 11 28.76 4.71 -19.80
N ASP A 12 30.07 4.99 -19.81
CA ASP A 12 31.07 4.22 -19.07
C ASP A 12 31.22 4.69 -17.61
N LEU A 13 30.45 5.70 -17.18
CA LEU A 13 30.44 6.16 -15.78
C LEU A 13 29.66 5.15 -14.91
N PRO A 14 30.31 4.50 -13.93
CA PRO A 14 29.68 3.52 -13.04
C PRO A 14 28.41 4.03 -12.34
N GLU A 15 28.39 5.32 -11.98
CA GLU A 15 27.27 5.96 -11.30
C GLU A 15 26.04 6.06 -12.21
N LEU A 16 26.25 6.36 -13.50
CA LEU A 16 25.16 6.43 -14.47
C LEU A 16 24.66 5.03 -14.81
N ILE A 17 25.54 4.03 -14.97
CA ILE A 17 25.11 2.64 -15.16
C ILE A 17 24.30 2.15 -13.96
N LEU A 18 24.77 2.43 -12.74
CA LEU A 18 24.06 2.09 -11.51
C LEU A 18 22.69 2.76 -11.45
N HIS A 19 22.59 4.03 -11.86
CA HIS A 19 21.30 4.72 -11.89
C HIS A 19 20.36 4.14 -12.96
N LEU A 20 20.85 3.92 -14.19
CA LEU A 20 20.09 3.30 -15.28
C LEU A 20 19.60 1.89 -14.90
N SER A 21 20.43 1.13 -14.19
CA SER A 21 20.08 -0.22 -13.77
C SER A 21 18.87 -0.28 -12.82
N GLN A 22 18.46 0.84 -12.22
CA GLN A 22 17.25 0.91 -11.39
C GLN A 22 15.95 0.96 -12.21
N PHE A 23 16.05 1.24 -13.53
CA PHE A 23 14.90 1.41 -14.42
C PHE A 23 14.73 0.29 -15.44
N VAL A 24 15.67 -0.66 -15.51
CA VAL A 24 15.57 -1.79 -16.43
C VAL A 24 14.71 -2.90 -15.85
N THR A 25 14.03 -3.65 -16.73
CA THR A 25 13.35 -4.87 -16.32
C THR A 25 14.37 -5.95 -15.94
N ASP A 26 13.91 -6.98 -15.24
CA ASP A 26 14.75 -8.13 -14.89
C ASP A 26 15.36 -8.82 -16.13
N GLY A 27 14.59 -8.92 -17.22
CA GLY A 27 15.05 -9.49 -18.49
C GLY A 27 16.09 -8.64 -19.18
N ASP A 28 15.90 -7.32 -19.16
CA ASP A 28 16.87 -6.37 -19.72
C ASP A 28 18.15 -6.33 -18.89
N ALA A 29 18.06 -6.41 -17.56
CA ALA A 29 19.21 -6.47 -16.68
C ALA A 29 20.09 -7.70 -16.96
N ILE A 30 19.47 -8.87 -17.19
CA ILE A 30 20.18 -10.08 -17.60
C ILE A 30 20.86 -9.87 -18.96
N SER A 31 20.16 -9.30 -19.94
CA SER A 31 20.72 -9.03 -21.27
C SER A 31 21.92 -8.08 -21.18
N CYS A 32 21.82 -7.04 -20.36
CA CYS A 32 22.90 -6.10 -20.06
C CYS A 32 24.12 -6.81 -19.43
N ALA A 33 23.89 -7.70 -18.47
CA ALA A 33 24.97 -8.45 -17.82
C ALA A 33 25.75 -9.36 -18.78
N LEU A 34 25.18 -9.74 -19.94
CA LEU A 34 25.84 -10.55 -20.96
C LEU A 34 26.70 -9.76 -21.95
N VAL A 35 26.65 -8.42 -21.92
CA VAL A 35 27.38 -7.56 -22.87
C VAL A 35 28.89 -7.59 -22.65
N SER A 36 29.34 -7.48 -21.40
CA SER A 36 30.76 -7.46 -21.04
C SER A 36 30.94 -7.76 -19.55
N GLN A 37 32.15 -8.15 -19.12
CA GLN A 37 32.46 -8.38 -17.71
C GLN A 37 32.18 -7.15 -16.83
N THR A 38 32.52 -5.95 -17.31
CA THR A 38 32.24 -4.69 -16.59
C THR A 38 30.75 -4.50 -16.38
N TRP A 39 29.93 -4.77 -17.41
CA TRP A 39 28.48 -4.70 -17.30
C TRP A 39 27.93 -5.79 -16.38
N THR A 40 28.48 -7.01 -16.44
CA THR A 40 28.16 -8.07 -15.49
C THR A 40 28.32 -7.60 -14.05
N ASP A 41 29.45 -6.97 -13.71
CA ASP A 41 29.75 -6.53 -12.35
C ASP A 41 28.74 -5.49 -11.83
N HIS A 42 28.21 -4.63 -12.70
CA HIS A 42 27.16 -3.66 -12.35
C HIS A 42 25.78 -4.30 -12.23
N PHE A 43 25.35 -5.02 -13.26
CA PHE A 43 23.98 -5.53 -13.37
C PHE A 43 23.72 -6.78 -12.52
N VAL A 44 24.74 -7.54 -12.12
CA VAL A 44 24.57 -8.68 -11.19
C VAL A 44 23.91 -8.23 -9.89
N SER A 45 24.29 -7.06 -9.36
CA SER A 45 23.68 -6.54 -8.12
C SER A 45 22.19 -6.27 -8.26
N VAL A 46 21.76 -5.81 -9.44
CA VAL A 46 20.36 -5.50 -9.79
C VAL A 46 19.57 -6.78 -10.01
N ILE A 47 20.11 -7.72 -10.79
CA ILE A 47 19.48 -9.03 -11.06
C ILE A 47 19.18 -9.77 -9.76
N TRP A 48 20.10 -9.68 -8.79
CA TRP A 48 19.99 -10.36 -7.50
C TRP A 48 19.33 -9.51 -6.40
N TYR A 49 19.05 -8.23 -6.65
CA TYR A 49 18.52 -7.31 -5.63
C TYR A 49 17.20 -7.82 -5.02
N LYS A 50 16.31 -8.33 -5.88
CA LYS A 50 14.98 -8.81 -5.52
C LYS A 50 14.79 -10.26 -5.97
N VAL A 51 14.36 -11.10 -5.04
CA VAL A 51 13.93 -12.47 -5.32
C VAL A 51 12.46 -12.60 -4.97
N ASP A 52 11.64 -12.91 -5.97
CA ASP A 52 10.23 -13.22 -5.81
C ASP A 52 9.97 -14.66 -6.26
N PHE A 53 9.71 -15.54 -5.31
CA PHE A 53 9.56 -16.98 -5.58
C PHE A 53 8.33 -17.34 -6.41
N ASN A 54 7.33 -16.46 -6.54
CA ASN A 54 6.21 -16.69 -7.46
C ASN A 54 6.67 -16.54 -8.92
N THR A 55 7.56 -15.57 -9.18
CA THR A 55 8.09 -15.29 -10.53
C THR A 55 9.36 -16.07 -10.86
N ARG A 56 10.16 -16.42 -9.84
CA ARG A 56 11.46 -17.09 -9.96
C ARG A 56 11.57 -18.30 -9.00
N PRO A 57 10.72 -19.33 -9.14
CA PRO A 57 10.72 -20.48 -8.23
C PRO A 57 12.06 -21.25 -8.24
N ARG A 58 12.75 -21.28 -9.40
CA ARG A 58 14.05 -21.96 -9.58
C ARG A 58 15.18 -21.41 -8.71
N PHE A 59 14.98 -20.26 -8.05
CA PHE A 59 15.95 -19.75 -7.08
C PHE A 59 16.21 -20.77 -5.96
N ALA A 60 15.20 -21.54 -5.57
CA ALA A 60 15.31 -22.56 -4.53
C ALA A 60 16.25 -23.73 -4.92
N ASP A 61 16.46 -23.93 -6.22
CA ASP A 61 17.28 -25.02 -6.77
C ASP A 61 18.74 -24.59 -7.01
N LEU A 62 19.08 -23.32 -6.75
CA LEU A 62 20.44 -22.82 -6.96
C LEU A 62 21.42 -23.48 -6.01
N SER A 63 22.60 -23.81 -6.52
CA SER A 63 23.64 -24.39 -5.69
C SER A 63 24.12 -23.40 -4.62
N PRO A 64 24.50 -23.88 -3.41
CA PRO A 64 25.02 -23.01 -2.37
C PRO A 64 26.21 -22.15 -2.81
N ALA A 65 27.03 -22.62 -3.75
CA ALA A 65 28.16 -21.86 -4.29
C ALA A 65 27.72 -20.59 -5.05
N ILE A 66 26.62 -20.65 -5.79
CA ILE A 66 26.07 -19.48 -6.49
C ILE A 66 25.51 -18.47 -5.47
N ILE A 67 24.77 -18.96 -4.46
CA ILE A 67 24.23 -18.12 -3.39
C ILE A 67 25.35 -17.51 -2.53
N LEU A 68 26.44 -18.23 -2.28
CA LEU A 68 27.62 -17.70 -1.61
C LEU A 68 28.20 -16.51 -2.39
N LYS A 69 28.34 -16.67 -3.71
CA LYS A 69 28.90 -15.63 -4.59
C LYS A 69 28.02 -14.38 -4.66
N HIS A 70 26.70 -14.53 -4.74
CA HIS A 70 25.80 -13.41 -5.08
C HIS A 70 24.76 -13.03 -4.01
N GLY A 71 24.57 -13.86 -2.98
CA GLY A 71 23.52 -13.68 -1.96
C GLY A 71 23.63 -12.36 -1.18
N HIS A 72 24.83 -11.80 -1.09
CA HIS A 72 25.08 -10.52 -0.44
C HIS A 72 24.53 -9.30 -1.22
N HIS A 73 24.05 -9.48 -2.45
CA HIS A 73 23.32 -8.45 -3.21
C HIS A 73 21.81 -8.45 -2.92
N ILE A 74 21.27 -9.54 -2.37
CA ILE A 74 19.84 -9.68 -2.13
C ILE A 74 19.39 -8.72 -1.02
N ARG A 75 18.37 -7.91 -1.30
CA ARG A 75 17.76 -6.95 -0.35
C ARG A 75 16.28 -7.22 -0.14
N VAL A 76 15.59 -7.71 -1.16
CA VAL A 76 14.14 -7.91 -1.12
C VAL A 76 13.81 -9.37 -1.39
N ILE A 77 13.11 -9.99 -0.46
CA ILE A 77 12.51 -11.33 -0.62
C ILE A 77 11.00 -11.21 -0.62
N LYS A 78 10.36 -11.81 -1.63
CA LYS A 78 8.90 -11.96 -1.71
C LYS A 78 8.51 -13.43 -1.82
N ASN A 79 7.39 -13.77 -1.18
CA ASN A 79 6.68 -15.06 -1.36
C ASN A 79 7.52 -16.29 -0.99
N ALA A 80 8.36 -16.21 0.04
CA ALA A 80 9.13 -17.36 0.52
C ALA A 80 8.23 -18.31 1.34
N LYS A 81 7.50 -19.20 0.66
CA LYS A 81 6.46 -20.06 1.25
C LYS A 81 6.88 -21.47 1.66
N THR A 82 7.75 -22.10 0.87
CA THR A 82 8.08 -23.53 1.04
C THR A 82 9.40 -23.73 1.75
N LEU A 83 9.60 -24.88 2.41
CA LEU A 83 10.88 -25.20 3.06
C LEU A 83 12.11 -25.10 2.12
N PRO A 84 12.07 -25.55 0.85
CA PRO A 84 13.15 -25.29 -0.11
C PRO A 84 13.48 -23.81 -0.29
N HIS A 85 12.47 -22.93 -0.37
CA HIS A 85 12.68 -21.48 -0.47
C HIS A 85 13.44 -20.99 0.76
N ILE A 86 12.98 -21.40 1.95
CA ILE A 86 13.55 -21.00 3.25
C ILE A 86 14.99 -21.51 3.40
N ASN A 87 15.28 -22.73 2.95
CA ASN A 87 16.63 -23.31 2.98
C ASN A 87 17.61 -22.53 2.08
N ALA A 88 17.19 -22.10 0.88
CA ALA A 88 18.02 -21.25 0.03
C ALA A 88 18.33 -19.90 0.71
N LEU A 89 17.34 -19.33 1.41
CA LEU A 89 17.51 -18.08 2.16
C LEU A 89 18.33 -18.22 3.44
N ALA A 90 18.39 -19.42 4.04
CA ALA A 90 19.17 -19.67 5.24
C ALA A 90 20.68 -19.54 5.02
N HIS A 91 21.15 -19.39 3.77
CA HIS A 91 22.57 -19.19 3.48
C HIS A 91 23.14 -17.90 4.12
N PRO A 92 24.29 -17.96 4.83
CA PRO A 92 24.84 -16.81 5.58
C PRO A 92 25.17 -15.56 4.76
N SER A 93 25.43 -15.70 3.46
CA SER A 93 25.67 -14.56 2.56
C SER A 93 24.45 -13.64 2.41
N ILE A 94 23.23 -14.14 2.71
CA ILE A 94 21.98 -13.36 2.68
C ILE A 94 21.75 -12.76 4.08
N ASN A 95 22.46 -11.67 4.36
CA ASN A 95 22.52 -11.03 5.68
C ASN A 95 22.26 -9.50 5.67
N LYS A 96 21.75 -8.96 4.57
CA LYS A 96 21.46 -7.53 4.40
C LYS A 96 20.04 -7.26 3.88
N LEU A 97 19.09 -8.14 4.20
CA LEU A 97 17.70 -8.00 3.75
C LEU A 97 17.09 -6.72 4.32
N THR A 98 16.44 -5.93 3.46
CA THR A 98 15.66 -4.74 3.84
C THR A 98 14.17 -5.06 3.88
N ASN A 99 13.69 -5.96 3.00
CA ASN A 99 12.29 -6.34 2.89
C ASN A 99 12.19 -7.86 2.85
N LEU A 100 11.40 -8.45 3.74
CA LEU A 100 11.24 -9.89 3.83
C LEU A 100 9.76 -10.25 3.95
N HIS A 101 9.23 -11.01 3.00
CA HIS A 101 7.95 -11.71 3.11
C HIS A 101 8.20 -13.22 3.19
N ILE A 102 7.87 -13.81 4.33
CA ILE A 102 8.23 -15.19 4.68
C ILE A 102 7.05 -15.92 5.34
N GLU A 103 6.81 -17.15 4.89
CA GLU A 103 5.81 -18.03 5.49
C GLU A 103 6.48 -18.93 6.54
N THR A 104 5.77 -19.09 7.66
CA THR A 104 6.15 -19.85 8.83
C THR A 104 5.11 -20.95 9.09
N ALA A 105 5.34 -21.76 10.11
CA ALA A 105 4.36 -22.71 10.65
C ALA A 105 3.91 -23.91 9.78
N THR A 106 4.49 -24.17 8.60
CA THR A 106 4.27 -25.45 7.87
C THR A 106 4.91 -26.64 8.59
N SER A 107 6.06 -26.42 9.24
CA SER A 107 6.85 -27.41 9.97
C SER A 107 7.73 -26.72 11.00
N SER A 108 8.11 -27.43 12.07
CA SER A 108 9.03 -26.89 13.09
C SER A 108 10.37 -26.45 12.50
N LEU A 109 10.89 -27.20 11.54
CA LEU A 109 12.15 -26.87 10.86
C LEU A 109 12.04 -25.58 10.05
N GLN A 110 10.96 -25.42 9.27
CA GLN A 110 10.71 -24.17 8.53
C GLN A 110 10.60 -22.98 9.49
N ASN A 111 9.90 -23.14 10.61
CA ASN A 111 9.74 -22.08 11.60
C ASN A 111 11.09 -21.65 12.21
N ILE A 112 11.91 -22.61 12.64
CA ILE A 112 13.24 -22.33 13.20
C ILE A 112 14.12 -21.58 12.19
N ARG A 113 14.15 -22.04 10.93
CA ARG A 113 14.96 -21.41 9.88
C ARG A 113 14.46 -20.02 9.51
N ALA A 114 13.14 -19.83 9.44
CA ALA A 114 12.56 -18.51 9.19
C ALA A 114 12.96 -17.51 10.29
N HIS A 115 12.87 -17.90 11.55
CA HIS A 115 13.32 -17.06 12.67
C HIS A 115 14.82 -16.79 12.66
N GLU A 116 15.65 -17.77 12.29
CA GLU A 116 17.10 -17.58 12.11
C GLU A 116 17.40 -16.51 11.04
N ILE A 117 16.70 -16.57 9.90
CA ILE A 117 16.84 -15.59 8.80
C ILE A 117 16.44 -14.19 9.28
N ILE A 118 15.31 -14.08 9.98
CA ILE A 118 14.83 -12.79 10.55
C ILE A 118 15.87 -12.22 11.51
N PHE A 119 16.32 -13.03 12.48
CA PHE A 119 17.29 -12.62 13.49
C PHE A 119 18.60 -12.13 12.85
N ARG A 120 19.14 -12.88 11.88
CA ARG A 120 20.37 -12.51 11.17
C ARG A 120 20.27 -11.17 10.44
N ASN A 121 19.09 -10.86 9.90
CA ASN A 121 18.86 -9.66 9.07
C ASN A 121 18.22 -8.50 9.83
N ASN A 122 17.91 -8.63 11.12
CA ASN A 122 17.16 -7.63 11.88
C ASN A 122 17.79 -6.22 11.87
N HIS A 123 19.12 -6.14 11.80
CA HIS A 123 19.84 -4.88 11.73
C HIS A 123 19.66 -4.11 10.41
N SER A 124 19.22 -4.77 9.34
CA SER A 124 18.98 -4.18 8.02
C SER A 124 17.51 -4.17 7.60
N LEU A 125 16.66 -5.00 8.23
CA LEU A 125 15.24 -5.12 7.90
C LEU A 125 14.49 -3.81 8.20
N GLY A 126 13.89 -3.24 7.17
CA GLY A 126 12.94 -2.12 7.26
C GLY A 126 11.48 -2.58 7.17
N LYS A 127 11.19 -3.62 6.37
CA LYS A 127 9.86 -4.21 6.22
C LYS A 127 9.90 -5.72 6.46
N LEU A 128 9.02 -6.22 7.30
CA LEU A 128 8.88 -7.65 7.60
C LEU A 128 7.40 -8.07 7.55
N ASP A 129 7.10 -9.01 6.67
CA ASP A 129 5.79 -9.64 6.53
C ASP A 129 5.94 -11.13 6.89
N ILE A 130 5.38 -11.56 8.02
CA ILE A 130 5.40 -12.95 8.48
C ILE A 130 3.99 -13.51 8.37
N CYS A 131 3.81 -14.60 7.64
CA CYS A 131 2.53 -15.31 7.55
C CYS A 131 2.66 -16.74 8.04
N ALA A 132 1.58 -17.34 8.55
CA ALA A 132 1.46 -18.78 8.71
C ALA A 132 0.72 -19.37 7.51
N ALA A 133 1.16 -20.56 7.07
CA ALA A 133 0.58 -21.27 5.92
C ALA A 133 -0.89 -21.66 6.11
N SER A 134 -1.29 -21.92 7.35
CA SER A 134 -2.64 -22.31 7.73
C SER A 134 -3.05 -21.64 9.03
N VAL A 135 -4.36 -21.53 9.24
CA VAL A 135 -4.91 -21.16 10.53
C VAL A 135 -4.83 -22.40 11.45
N PRO A 136 -4.24 -22.30 12.65
CA PRO A 136 -4.14 -23.44 13.54
C PRO A 136 -5.53 -23.93 13.95
N THR A 137 -5.80 -25.22 13.75
CA THR A 137 -7.07 -25.87 14.15
C THR A 137 -7.25 -25.83 15.67
N ASN A 138 -6.16 -26.02 16.42
CA ASN A 138 -6.10 -25.70 17.84
C ASN A 138 -5.02 -24.64 18.10
N LYS A 139 -5.46 -23.43 18.47
CA LYS A 139 -4.61 -22.26 18.72
C LYS A 139 -3.64 -22.47 19.89
N GLN A 140 -3.96 -23.36 20.83
CA GLN A 140 -3.14 -23.57 22.02
C GLN A 140 -1.98 -24.56 21.80
N ASP A 141 -2.10 -25.49 20.85
CA ASP A 141 -1.17 -26.63 20.75
C ASP A 141 -0.01 -26.42 19.77
N SER A 142 -0.04 -25.37 18.95
CA SER A 142 0.96 -25.18 17.90
C SER A 142 1.97 -24.08 18.22
N LEU A 143 3.08 -24.47 18.85
CA LEU A 143 4.24 -23.59 19.09
C LEU A 143 4.78 -22.94 17.79
N ALA A 144 4.55 -23.57 16.64
CA ALA A 144 5.01 -23.06 15.35
C ALA A 144 4.27 -21.79 14.88
N HIS A 145 3.09 -21.49 15.44
CA HIS A 145 2.32 -20.29 15.13
C HIS A 145 2.63 -19.12 16.07
N TYR A 146 3.43 -19.34 17.12
CA TYR A 146 3.79 -18.29 18.06
C TYR A 146 4.88 -17.39 17.51
N VAL A 147 4.64 -16.08 17.56
CA VAL A 147 5.66 -15.08 17.23
C VAL A 147 6.76 -15.10 18.27
N SER A 148 8.00 -15.31 17.82
CA SER A 148 9.19 -15.26 18.67
C SER A 148 9.72 -13.82 18.81
N ALA A 149 9.50 -13.19 19.97
CA ALA A 149 10.12 -11.89 20.28
C ALA A 149 11.66 -11.91 20.19
N PRO A 150 12.38 -12.95 20.66
CA PRO A 150 13.83 -13.05 20.49
C PRO A 150 14.29 -13.00 19.03
N ALA A 151 13.51 -13.58 18.09
CA ALA A 151 13.85 -13.53 16.67
C ALA A 151 13.82 -12.09 16.11
N LEU A 152 13.02 -11.21 16.72
CA LEU A 152 12.94 -9.79 16.39
C LEU A 152 13.89 -8.93 17.22
N SER A 153 14.60 -9.49 18.20
CA SER A 153 15.61 -8.78 18.99
C SER A 153 16.86 -8.54 18.17
N PRO A 154 17.39 -7.31 18.08
CA PRO A 154 18.64 -7.09 17.40
C PRO A 154 19.76 -7.77 18.21
N SER A 155 20.75 -8.28 17.50
CA SER A 155 21.99 -8.70 18.16
C SER A 155 22.62 -7.48 18.86
N PRO A 156 23.14 -7.62 20.09
CA PRO A 156 23.81 -6.53 20.80
C PRO A 156 24.92 -5.86 19.99
N LEU A 157 25.49 -6.59 19.01
CA LEU A 157 26.57 -6.14 18.14
C LEU A 157 26.13 -5.19 17.01
N HIS A 158 24.83 -5.13 16.66
CA HIS A 158 24.37 -4.52 15.41
C HIS A 158 23.46 -3.30 15.58
N GLY A 159 23.38 -2.71 16.78
CA GLY A 159 22.59 -1.51 17.05
C GLY A 159 21.08 -1.76 17.14
N SER A 160 20.29 -0.70 17.13
CA SER A 160 18.81 -0.77 17.23
C SER A 160 18.18 -1.34 15.95
N SER A 161 17.04 -2.02 16.08
CA SER A 161 16.27 -2.48 14.92
C SER A 161 15.87 -1.31 14.00
N LYS A 162 16.01 -1.53 12.69
CA LYS A 162 15.58 -0.59 11.63
C LYS A 162 14.15 -0.85 11.15
N LEU A 163 13.45 -1.80 11.78
CA LEU A 163 12.14 -2.22 11.32
C LEU A 163 11.14 -1.07 11.46
N THR A 164 10.61 -0.61 10.33
CA THR A 164 9.60 0.46 10.26
C THR A 164 8.21 -0.07 9.96
N ASN A 165 8.10 -1.26 9.35
CA ASN A 165 6.83 -1.91 9.02
C ASN A 165 6.85 -3.40 9.38
N LEU A 166 5.88 -3.81 10.21
CA LEU A 166 5.68 -5.20 10.61
C LEU A 166 4.25 -5.64 10.26
N LYS A 167 4.13 -6.69 9.44
CA LYS A 167 2.87 -7.38 9.14
C LYS A 167 2.95 -8.80 9.65
N LEU A 168 1.95 -9.19 10.44
CA LEU A 168 1.76 -10.55 10.96
C LEU A 168 0.45 -11.08 10.41
N ASP A 169 0.46 -12.31 9.89
CA ASP A 169 -0.72 -12.94 9.28
C ASP A 169 -0.92 -14.39 9.75
N ASN A 170 -2.11 -14.72 10.24
CA ASN A 170 -2.48 -16.04 10.78
C ASN A 170 -1.57 -16.55 11.91
N LEU A 171 -1.01 -15.64 12.72
CA LEU A 171 -0.10 -15.97 13.81
C LEU A 171 -0.75 -15.78 15.19
N ILE A 172 -0.05 -16.25 16.22
CA ILE A 172 -0.45 -16.09 17.62
C ILE A 172 0.67 -15.36 18.34
N MET A 173 0.32 -14.41 19.20
CA MET A 173 1.28 -13.77 20.09
C MET A 173 0.68 -13.57 21.48
N THR A 174 1.52 -13.61 22.51
CA THR A 174 1.06 -13.21 23.85
C THR A 174 1.10 -11.69 23.97
N HIS A 175 0.37 -11.13 24.94
CA HIS A 175 0.48 -9.71 25.27
C HIS A 175 1.92 -9.31 25.65
N ASP A 176 2.64 -10.16 26.39
CA ASP A 176 4.05 -9.92 26.74
C ASP A 176 4.95 -9.92 25.50
N THR A 177 4.70 -10.83 24.55
CA THR A 177 5.38 -10.86 23.25
C THR A 177 5.14 -9.55 22.50
N LEU A 178 3.90 -9.03 22.47
CA LEU A 178 3.58 -7.76 21.83
C LEU A 178 4.38 -6.61 22.45
N VAL A 179 4.34 -6.48 23.78
CA VAL A 179 5.08 -5.44 24.50
C VAL A 179 6.58 -5.57 24.26
N ALA A 180 7.13 -6.79 24.25
CA ALA A 180 8.54 -7.03 23.96
C ALA A 180 8.89 -6.57 22.53
N VAL A 181 8.09 -6.93 21.53
CA VAL A 181 8.30 -6.51 20.13
C VAL A 181 8.26 -4.99 20.00
N LEU A 182 7.30 -4.33 20.65
CA LEU A 182 7.21 -2.87 20.64
C LEU A 182 8.45 -2.21 21.28
N ARG A 183 9.01 -2.77 22.37
CA ARG A 183 10.24 -2.24 22.98
C ARG A 183 11.47 -2.45 22.12
N ILE A 184 11.53 -3.59 21.45
CA ILE A 184 12.67 -4.03 20.63
C ILE A 184 12.77 -3.25 19.31
N CYS A 185 11.62 -2.81 18.77
CA CYS A 185 11.52 -2.14 17.47
C CYS A 185 11.10 -0.66 17.62
N PRO A 186 11.95 0.22 18.17
CA PRO A 186 11.57 1.62 18.45
C PRO A 186 11.28 2.43 17.17
N SER A 187 11.83 2.02 16.03
CA SER A 187 11.61 2.65 14.72
C SER A 187 10.28 2.24 14.07
N LEU A 188 9.50 1.36 14.70
CA LEU A 188 8.30 0.79 14.12
C LEU A 188 7.24 1.89 13.94
N SER A 189 6.83 2.10 12.69
CA SER A 189 5.88 3.15 12.29
C SER A 189 4.54 2.57 11.84
N LYS A 190 4.56 1.33 11.33
CA LYS A 190 3.38 0.61 10.85
C LYS A 190 3.35 -0.81 11.42
N LEU A 191 2.22 -1.18 12.02
CA LEU A 191 1.96 -2.54 12.53
C LEU A 191 0.64 -3.05 11.96
N GLN A 192 0.63 -4.23 11.34
CA GLN A 192 -0.58 -4.87 10.82
C GLN A 192 -0.70 -6.31 11.33
N LEU A 193 -1.87 -6.66 11.86
CA LEU A 193 -2.17 -7.93 12.51
C LEU A 193 -3.32 -8.63 11.78
N PHE A 194 -3.06 -9.26 10.64
CA PHE A 194 -4.04 -10.03 9.87
C PHE A 194 -4.29 -11.38 10.53
N SER A 195 -5.55 -11.70 10.81
CA SER A 195 -5.96 -12.97 11.45
C SER A 195 -5.06 -13.39 12.63
N THR A 196 -4.45 -12.42 13.32
CA THR A 196 -3.43 -12.65 14.32
C THR A 196 -4.07 -12.50 15.69
N ASP A 197 -3.90 -13.52 16.52
CA ASP A 197 -4.50 -13.54 17.84
C ASP A 197 -3.51 -13.06 18.89
N ILE A 198 -3.97 -12.16 19.74
CA ILE A 198 -3.26 -11.77 20.95
C ILE A 198 -3.92 -12.49 22.11
N ILE A 199 -3.14 -13.34 22.78
CA ILE A 199 -3.59 -14.12 23.94
C ILE A 199 -2.96 -13.58 25.23
N GLY A 200 -3.59 -13.89 26.36
CA GLY A 200 -3.19 -13.39 27.67
C GLY A 200 -3.98 -12.15 28.07
N ASP A 201 -4.07 -11.93 29.38
CA ASP A 201 -4.79 -10.80 29.94
C ASP A 201 -3.82 -9.62 30.14
N PRO A 202 -4.10 -8.41 29.61
CA PRO A 202 -3.28 -7.23 29.88
C PRO A 202 -3.29 -6.80 31.37
N THR A 203 -4.24 -7.30 32.18
CA THR A 203 -4.49 -6.81 33.54
C THR A 203 -3.68 -7.49 34.65
N THR A 204 -2.95 -8.58 34.36
CA THR A 204 -2.17 -9.29 35.39
C THR A 204 -1.04 -8.44 35.98
N THR A 205 -0.63 -7.38 35.29
CA THR A 205 0.26 -6.34 35.82
C THR A 205 -0.53 -5.04 36.00
N SER A 206 -0.72 -4.60 37.23
CA SER A 206 -1.39 -3.34 37.63
C SER A 206 -0.73 -2.04 37.15
N ALA A 207 0.16 -2.12 36.15
CA ALA A 207 0.86 -1.00 35.54
C ALA A 207 0.13 -0.52 34.28
N LEU A 208 0.28 0.77 33.96
CA LEU A 208 -0.17 1.34 32.70
C LEU A 208 0.42 0.55 31.51
N PRO A 209 -0.35 0.35 30.43
CA PRO A 209 0.15 -0.34 29.24
C PRO A 209 1.37 0.40 28.68
N TYR A 210 2.38 -0.35 28.22
CA TYR A 210 3.53 0.22 27.54
C TYR A 210 3.09 0.97 26.28
N GLN A 211 3.47 2.24 26.13
CA GLN A 211 3.08 3.06 24.99
C GLN A 211 4.22 3.18 23.98
N HIS A 212 3.93 2.84 22.72
CA HIS A 212 4.83 2.99 21.58
C HIS A 212 4.50 4.27 20.80
N THR A 213 5.32 5.30 20.95
CA THR A 213 5.08 6.63 20.36
C THR A 213 5.40 6.72 18.87
N GLY A 214 6.14 5.75 18.32
CA GLY A 214 6.55 5.72 16.91
C GLY A 214 5.48 5.21 15.94
N ILE A 215 4.49 4.45 16.41
CA ILE A 215 3.49 3.85 15.52
C ILE A 215 2.49 4.92 15.09
N LYS A 216 2.40 5.11 13.77
CA LYS A 216 1.49 6.05 13.09
C LYS A 216 0.36 5.31 12.38
N ALA A 217 0.59 4.08 11.94
CA ALA A 217 -0.41 3.26 11.26
C ALA A 217 -0.57 1.90 11.96
N PHE A 218 -1.80 1.54 12.30
CA PHE A 218 -2.14 0.28 12.96
C PHE A 218 -3.28 -0.41 12.22
N GLY A 219 -3.10 -1.70 11.91
CA GLY A 219 -4.06 -2.55 11.22
C GLY A 219 -4.44 -3.77 12.05
N SER A 220 -5.72 -4.03 12.30
CA SER A 220 -6.15 -5.25 13.03
C SER A 220 -7.65 -5.54 12.84
N PRO A 221 -8.12 -6.79 13.00
CA PRO A 221 -9.54 -7.09 13.09
C PRO A 221 -10.22 -6.27 14.20
N LEU A 222 -11.46 -5.82 13.98
CA LEU A 222 -12.19 -4.96 14.91
C LEU A 222 -12.40 -5.61 16.28
N ASN A 223 -12.64 -6.93 16.33
CA ASN A 223 -12.76 -7.68 17.59
C ASN A 223 -11.45 -7.80 18.37
N ARG A 224 -10.31 -7.48 17.75
CA ARG A 224 -9.00 -7.36 18.40
C ARG A 224 -8.71 -5.94 18.83
N VAL A 225 -9.12 -4.94 18.03
CA VAL A 225 -9.04 -3.53 18.44
C VAL A 225 -9.94 -3.26 19.65
N PHE A 226 -11.19 -3.76 19.60
CA PHE A 226 -12.24 -3.54 20.59
C PHE A 226 -12.77 -4.87 21.16
N PRO A 227 -12.01 -5.59 22.00
CA PRO A 227 -12.41 -6.91 22.51
C PRO A 227 -13.75 -6.87 23.29
N THR A 228 -14.64 -7.84 23.04
CA THR A 228 -16.00 -7.89 23.63
C THR A 228 -16.00 -8.14 25.15
N TYR A 229 -15.07 -8.96 25.65
CA TYR A 229 -15.18 -9.62 26.95
C TYR A 229 -14.10 -9.22 27.98
N SER A 230 -13.29 -8.19 27.73
CA SER A 230 -12.16 -7.88 28.60
C SER A 230 -12.42 -6.65 29.47
N ASN A 231 -12.21 -6.80 30.79
CA ASN A 231 -11.78 -5.70 31.68
C ASN A 231 -10.42 -5.11 31.25
N GLY A 232 -9.77 -5.74 30.25
CA GLY A 232 -8.50 -5.33 29.67
C GLY A 232 -8.58 -4.11 28.75
N PHE A 233 -7.42 -3.49 28.57
CA PHE A 233 -7.23 -2.32 27.73
C PHE A 233 -7.38 -2.65 26.25
N SER A 234 -7.93 -1.68 25.50
CA SER A 234 -7.86 -1.66 24.04
C SER A 234 -6.43 -1.74 23.55
N LEU A 235 -6.19 -2.39 22.40
CA LEU A 235 -4.86 -2.34 21.76
C LEU A 235 -4.45 -0.91 21.39
N LEU A 236 -5.42 -0.02 21.21
CA LEU A 236 -5.20 1.40 20.96
C LEU A 236 -4.41 2.08 22.09
N SER A 237 -4.50 1.56 23.33
CA SER A 237 -3.78 2.12 24.48
C SER A 237 -2.25 2.08 24.33
N HIS A 238 -1.73 1.24 23.44
CA HIS A 238 -0.31 1.16 23.12
C HIS A 238 0.15 2.21 22.10
N PHE A 239 -0.75 2.93 21.42
CA PHE A 239 -0.39 3.75 20.23
C PHE A 239 -0.89 5.19 20.35
N PRO A 240 -0.33 6.00 21.27
CA PRO A 240 -0.83 7.36 21.54
C PRO A 240 -0.77 8.32 20.36
N ASN A 241 0.19 8.12 19.45
CA ASN A 241 0.42 8.99 18.29
C ASN A 241 -0.12 8.41 16.97
N LEU A 242 -1.09 7.49 17.06
CA LEU A 242 -1.71 6.87 15.89
C LEU A 242 -2.42 7.92 15.04
N THR A 243 -2.15 7.93 13.74
CA THR A 243 -2.81 8.81 12.75
C THR A 243 -3.72 8.01 11.81
N THR A 244 -3.39 6.74 11.57
CA THR A 244 -4.10 5.86 10.65
C THR A 244 -4.54 4.59 11.35
N LEU A 245 -5.86 4.36 11.38
CA LEU A 245 -6.46 3.12 11.87
C LEU A 245 -7.00 2.32 10.68
N CYS A 246 -6.41 1.17 10.44
CA CYS A 246 -6.93 0.16 9.54
C CYS A 246 -7.64 -0.92 10.34
N ALA A 247 -8.89 -1.19 10.02
CA ALA A 247 -9.69 -2.15 10.75
C ALA A 247 -10.55 -2.96 9.80
N TRP A 248 -10.78 -4.23 10.15
CA TRP A 248 -11.64 -5.10 9.36
C TRP A 248 -12.51 -6.01 10.20
N ASN A 249 -13.65 -6.40 9.63
CA ASN A 249 -14.60 -7.26 10.31
C ASN A 249 -14.75 -8.61 9.61
N TYR A 250 -14.07 -9.64 10.12
CA TYR A 250 -14.27 -11.01 9.64
C TYR A 250 -15.56 -11.64 10.18
N ASP A 251 -16.02 -11.20 11.35
CA ASP A 251 -17.24 -11.71 11.98
C ASP A 251 -18.38 -10.73 11.76
N ARG A 252 -19.29 -11.06 10.84
CA ARG A 252 -20.43 -10.20 10.51
C ARG A 252 -21.35 -9.91 11.70
N ASN A 253 -21.33 -10.76 12.74
CA ASN A 253 -22.12 -10.58 13.94
C ASN A 253 -21.42 -9.72 14.99
N PHE A 254 -20.11 -9.51 14.83
CA PHE A 254 -19.35 -8.69 15.75
C PHE A 254 -19.67 -7.21 15.52
N MET A 255 -20.21 -6.57 16.56
CA MET A 255 -20.55 -5.15 16.59
C MET A 255 -19.86 -4.46 17.76
N VAL A 256 -19.30 -3.27 17.51
CA VAL A 256 -18.73 -2.43 18.55
C VAL A 256 -19.66 -1.24 18.76
N PRO A 257 -20.13 -0.98 19.98
CA PRO A 257 -20.94 0.20 20.24
C PRO A 257 -20.19 1.48 19.86
N ALA A 258 -20.83 2.33 19.06
CA ALA A 258 -20.32 3.65 18.65
C ALA A 258 -19.69 4.44 19.81
N ILE A 259 -20.39 4.52 20.94
CA ILE A 259 -19.94 5.24 22.15
C ILE A 259 -18.58 4.72 22.63
N ARG A 260 -18.33 3.41 22.53
CA ARG A 260 -17.05 2.79 22.92
C ARG A 260 -15.94 3.20 21.97
N ILE A 261 -16.18 3.13 20.66
CA ILE A 261 -15.22 3.57 19.63
C ILE A 261 -14.83 5.03 19.89
N LYS A 262 -15.81 5.91 20.11
CA LYS A 262 -15.59 7.32 20.44
C LYS A 262 -14.69 7.50 21.64
N LYS A 263 -15.04 6.83 22.74
CA LYS A 263 -14.36 6.95 24.03
C LYS A 263 -12.91 6.50 23.92
N GLU A 264 -12.67 5.33 23.35
CA GLU A 264 -11.31 4.78 23.25
C GLU A 264 -10.44 5.56 22.27
N LEU A 265 -10.97 6.02 21.13
CA LEU A 265 -10.21 6.88 20.21
C LEU A 265 -9.95 8.28 20.78
N ALA A 266 -10.85 8.84 21.58
CA ALA A 266 -10.61 10.11 22.26
C ALA A 266 -9.55 9.94 23.38
N GLN A 267 -9.62 8.82 24.11
CA GLN A 267 -8.75 8.55 25.25
C GLN A 267 -7.32 8.14 24.82
N TYR A 268 -7.19 7.23 23.86
CA TYR A 268 -5.91 6.61 23.53
C TYR A 268 -5.30 7.13 22.24
N CYS A 269 -6.09 7.46 21.22
CA CYS A 269 -5.57 7.84 19.89
C CYS A 269 -6.23 9.13 19.38
N PRO A 270 -6.05 10.27 20.08
CA PRO A 270 -6.75 11.51 19.73
C PRO A 270 -6.42 12.00 18.31
N GLY A 271 -5.20 11.75 17.82
CA GLY A 271 -4.72 12.19 16.49
C GLY A 271 -5.13 11.34 15.29
N VAL A 272 -5.99 10.32 15.45
CA VAL A 272 -6.45 9.52 14.31
C VAL A 272 -7.38 10.32 13.42
N THR A 273 -6.97 10.55 12.18
CA THR A 273 -7.74 11.22 11.12
C THR A 273 -7.96 10.35 9.89
N ARG A 274 -7.24 9.22 9.78
CA ARG A 274 -7.29 8.32 8.62
C ARG A 274 -7.89 6.97 8.98
N PHE A 275 -8.92 6.56 8.25
CA PHE A 275 -9.65 5.32 8.54
C PHE A 275 -9.68 4.41 7.32
N HIS A 276 -9.14 3.20 7.48
CA HIS A 276 -9.16 2.16 6.45
C HIS A 276 -10.05 1.02 6.93
N LEU A 277 -11.34 1.09 6.62
CA LEU A 277 -12.35 0.14 7.08
C LEU A 277 -12.61 -0.93 6.01
N ALA A 278 -11.70 -1.90 5.95
CA ALA A 278 -11.85 -3.06 5.08
C ALA A 278 -12.95 -3.98 5.64
N ASP A 279 -13.76 -4.58 4.77
CA ASP A 279 -14.72 -5.65 5.15
C ASP A 279 -15.76 -5.31 6.23
N SER A 280 -15.91 -4.04 6.61
CA SER A 280 -16.90 -3.59 7.59
C SER A 280 -18.25 -3.38 6.91
N THR A 281 -19.35 -3.75 7.58
CA THR A 281 -20.70 -3.50 7.07
C THR A 281 -20.94 -1.99 6.97
N GLY A 282 -21.83 -1.56 6.05
CA GLY A 282 -22.15 -0.14 5.87
C GLY A 282 -22.55 0.55 7.17
N ALA A 283 -23.36 -0.09 8.01
CA ALA A 283 -23.77 0.43 9.31
C ALA A 283 -22.59 0.72 10.24
N LEU A 284 -21.62 -0.20 10.35
CA LEU A 284 -20.45 -0.02 11.19
C LEU A 284 -19.57 1.13 10.70
N VAL A 285 -19.41 1.26 9.39
CA VAL A 285 -18.67 2.35 8.77
C VAL A 285 -19.35 3.69 9.05
N THR A 286 -20.67 3.76 8.87
CA THR A 286 -21.50 4.91 9.22
C THR A 286 -21.33 5.25 10.70
N ASP A 287 -21.40 4.27 11.61
CA ASP A 287 -21.20 4.47 13.04
C ASP A 287 -19.82 5.03 13.37
N PHE A 288 -18.75 4.51 12.75
CA PHE A 288 -17.40 5.03 12.93
C PHE A 288 -17.34 6.51 12.54
N LEU A 289 -17.72 6.84 11.31
CA LEU A 289 -17.52 8.18 10.78
C LEU A 289 -18.49 9.23 11.38
N THR A 290 -19.75 8.86 11.70
CA THR A 290 -20.70 9.74 12.38
C THR A 290 -20.29 10.01 13.82
N THR A 291 -19.80 8.99 14.52
CA THR A 291 -19.38 9.14 15.92
C THR A 291 -18.10 9.94 16.06
N ILE A 292 -17.25 9.87 15.02
CA ILE A 292 -15.99 10.60 14.91
C ILE A 292 -16.19 11.94 14.17
N ALA A 293 -17.43 12.36 13.87
CA ALA A 293 -17.76 13.61 13.15
C ALA A 293 -17.14 14.90 13.73
N ASN A 294 -16.65 14.88 14.98
CA ASN A 294 -15.94 16.01 15.59
C ASN A 294 -14.42 16.01 15.31
N LYS A 295 -13.88 14.99 14.64
CA LYS A 295 -12.48 14.93 14.24
C LYS A 295 -12.37 15.29 12.75
N ASP A 296 -11.28 15.95 12.41
CA ASP A 296 -10.92 16.31 11.05
C ASP A 296 -10.47 15.07 10.25
N VAL A 297 -11.42 14.24 9.81
CA VAL A 297 -11.11 13.06 8.98
C VAL A 297 -10.60 13.53 7.61
N ASP A 298 -9.38 13.14 7.24
CA ASP A 298 -8.74 13.55 5.98
C ASP A 298 -8.64 12.41 4.96
N GLU A 299 -8.68 11.15 5.40
CA GLU A 299 -8.58 9.99 4.51
C GLU A 299 -9.55 8.89 4.92
N PHE A 300 -10.29 8.40 3.92
CA PHE A 300 -11.26 7.35 4.10
C PHE A 300 -11.13 6.27 3.03
N VAL A 301 -10.87 5.04 3.48
CA VAL A 301 -10.73 3.86 2.64
C VAL A 301 -11.77 2.82 3.01
N PHE A 302 -12.59 2.38 2.05
CA PHE A 302 -13.76 1.52 2.31
C PHE A 302 -13.97 0.45 1.27
N ARG A 303 -14.61 -0.66 1.62
CA ARG A 303 -14.91 -1.69 0.60
C ARG A 303 -16.03 -1.20 -0.34
N SER A 304 -15.75 -1.15 -1.64
CA SER A 304 -16.68 -0.65 -2.67
C SER A 304 -18.07 -1.30 -2.65
N ARG A 305 -18.15 -2.60 -2.33
CA ARG A 305 -19.41 -3.34 -2.19
C ARG A 305 -20.31 -2.87 -1.04
N HIS A 306 -19.85 -1.94 -0.22
CA HIS A 306 -20.60 -1.37 0.91
C HIS A 306 -20.91 0.12 0.70
N THR A 307 -20.75 0.62 -0.52
CA THR A 307 -21.16 1.98 -0.87
C THR A 307 -22.68 2.09 -0.76
N SER A 308 -23.15 2.98 0.10
CA SER A 308 -24.57 3.32 0.27
C SER A 308 -24.75 4.84 0.34
N LEU A 309 -25.98 5.32 0.22
CA LEU A 309 -26.30 6.74 0.44
C LEU A 309 -25.86 7.20 1.83
N GLU A 310 -26.08 6.37 2.85
CA GLU A 310 -25.65 6.65 4.22
C GLU A 310 -24.13 6.84 4.31
N LEU A 311 -23.36 5.98 3.65
CA LEU A 311 -21.90 6.11 3.60
C LEU A 311 -21.48 7.44 2.99
N ILE A 312 -22.07 7.79 1.84
CA ILE A 312 -21.75 9.02 1.12
C ILE A 312 -22.09 10.25 1.97
N ASN A 313 -23.29 10.28 2.55
CA ASN A 313 -23.69 11.34 3.48
C ASN A 313 -22.72 11.47 4.65
N THR A 314 -22.22 10.33 5.13
CA THR A 314 -21.28 10.31 6.24
C THR A 314 -19.90 10.82 5.84
N VAL A 315 -19.43 10.53 4.62
CA VAL A 315 -18.21 11.16 4.07
C VAL A 315 -18.39 12.67 3.95
N LEU A 316 -19.56 13.14 3.52
CA LEU A 316 -19.88 14.57 3.38
C LEU A 316 -19.94 15.33 4.72
N LEU A 317 -20.12 14.65 5.85
CA LEU A 317 -19.95 15.29 7.18
C LEU A 317 -18.52 15.84 7.36
N HIS A 318 -17.54 15.26 6.66
CA HIS A 318 -16.13 15.62 6.72
C HIS A 318 -15.68 16.43 5.50
N GLN A 319 -16.61 17.07 4.79
CA GLN A 319 -16.33 17.73 3.51
C GLN A 319 -15.21 18.79 3.56
N LYS A 320 -15.00 19.43 4.72
CA LYS A 320 -13.98 20.48 4.89
C LYS A 320 -12.55 19.92 5.00
N THR A 321 -12.40 18.66 5.40
CA THR A 321 -11.11 18.06 5.77
C THR A 321 -10.74 16.88 4.89
N MET A 322 -11.74 16.27 4.24
CA MET A 322 -11.58 15.10 3.38
C MET A 322 -10.65 15.39 2.19
N ARG A 323 -9.49 14.73 2.15
CA ARG A 323 -8.49 14.79 1.08
C ARG A 323 -8.49 13.55 0.21
N THR A 324 -8.80 12.39 0.79
CA THR A 324 -8.65 11.11 0.09
C THR A 324 -9.87 10.23 0.31
N VAL A 325 -10.51 9.84 -0.78
CA VAL A 325 -11.58 8.84 -0.80
C VAL A 325 -11.19 7.77 -1.81
N MET A 326 -11.02 6.53 -1.33
CA MET A 326 -10.68 5.41 -2.20
C MET A 326 -11.29 4.09 -1.73
N PRO A 327 -11.54 3.13 -2.62
CA PRO A 327 -11.88 1.79 -2.20
C PRO A 327 -10.69 1.11 -1.50
N TYR A 328 -11.01 0.23 -0.57
CA TYR A 328 -10.07 -0.75 -0.08
C TYR A 328 -9.77 -1.74 -1.20
N CYS A 329 -8.56 -1.63 -1.74
CA CYS A 329 -7.98 -2.56 -2.68
C CYS A 329 -6.92 -3.39 -1.92
N PRO A 330 -7.14 -4.69 -1.66
CA PRO A 330 -6.02 -5.53 -1.24
C PRO A 330 -4.96 -5.44 -2.34
N GLU A 331 -3.70 -5.27 -1.96
CA GLU A 331 -2.53 -4.79 -2.72
C GLU A 331 -2.23 -5.49 -4.08
N GLU A 332 -3.11 -6.37 -4.58
CA GLU A 332 -2.98 -7.24 -5.75
C GLU A 332 -4.09 -7.05 -6.81
N CYS A 333 -5.15 -6.27 -6.58
CA CYS A 333 -6.29 -6.24 -7.51
C CYS A 333 -6.15 -5.28 -8.72
N LEU A 334 -5.07 -4.50 -8.81
CA LEU A 334 -4.88 -3.53 -9.90
C LEU A 334 -3.50 -3.70 -10.53
N ASP A 335 -3.30 -4.85 -11.18
CA ASP A 335 -2.20 -5.03 -12.13
C ASP A 335 -2.18 -3.84 -13.10
N GLN A 336 -1.07 -3.10 -13.08
CA GLN A 336 -0.82 -1.97 -13.97
C GLN A 336 -0.56 -2.41 -15.43
N ASP A 337 -0.47 -3.72 -15.68
CA ASP A 337 -0.01 -4.31 -16.94
C ASP A 337 -1.08 -5.13 -17.68
N LYS A 338 -2.33 -5.10 -17.24
CA LYS A 338 -3.41 -5.70 -18.04
C LYS A 338 -3.72 -4.75 -19.19
N ASN A 339 -3.32 -5.16 -20.40
CA ASN A 339 -3.71 -4.51 -21.66
C ASN A 339 -5.20 -4.73 -21.98
N GLU A 340 -6.06 -4.73 -20.96
CA GLU A 340 -7.49 -4.94 -21.07
C GLU A 340 -8.23 -3.86 -20.28
N VAL A 341 -9.35 -3.42 -20.85
CA VAL A 341 -10.25 -2.48 -20.22
C VAL A 341 -11.01 -3.20 -19.10
N ALA A 342 -10.89 -2.72 -17.86
CA ALA A 342 -11.53 -3.36 -16.72
C ALA A 342 -13.06 -3.46 -16.91
N PRO A 343 -13.72 -4.57 -16.55
CA PRO A 343 -15.17 -4.66 -16.66
C PRO A 343 -15.87 -3.70 -15.69
N VAL A 344 -17.00 -3.16 -16.11
CA VAL A 344 -17.86 -2.31 -15.25
C VAL A 344 -18.60 -3.21 -14.26
N SER A 345 -18.63 -2.80 -12.99
CA SER A 345 -19.46 -3.46 -11.98
C SER A 345 -20.85 -2.84 -11.97
N ASN A 346 -21.89 -3.63 -12.22
CA ASN A 346 -23.29 -3.17 -12.15
C ASN A 346 -23.75 -2.81 -10.73
N TYR A 347 -22.93 -3.07 -9.71
CA TYR A 347 -23.33 -2.94 -8.30
C TYR A 347 -23.78 -1.52 -7.90
N LEU A 348 -23.34 -0.49 -8.63
CA LEU A 348 -23.56 0.92 -8.26
C LEU A 348 -24.15 1.79 -9.37
N GLN A 349 -24.73 1.21 -10.42
CA GLN A 349 -25.35 2.01 -11.48
C GLN A 349 -26.45 2.93 -10.93
N GLU A 350 -27.23 2.47 -9.95
CA GLU A 350 -28.29 3.27 -9.31
C GLU A 350 -27.74 4.37 -8.36
N SER A 351 -26.47 4.26 -7.94
CA SER A 351 -25.84 5.20 -6.99
C SER A 351 -24.84 6.15 -7.66
N SER A 352 -24.81 6.21 -8.99
CA SER A 352 -23.83 7.03 -9.73
C SER A 352 -23.91 8.50 -9.40
N GLN A 353 -25.14 9.03 -9.33
CA GLN A 353 -25.42 10.42 -9.01
C GLN A 353 -24.96 10.76 -7.59
N LEU A 354 -25.09 9.81 -6.66
CA LEU A 354 -24.71 10.03 -5.25
C LEU A 354 -23.20 10.15 -5.08
N LEU A 355 -22.42 9.34 -5.81
CA LEU A 355 -20.95 9.41 -5.71
C LEU A 355 -20.39 10.76 -6.19
N GLN A 356 -21.12 11.46 -7.07
CA GLN A 356 -20.73 12.81 -7.53
C GLN A 356 -20.82 13.87 -6.43
N LEU A 357 -21.61 13.62 -5.38
CA LEU A 357 -21.71 14.54 -4.25
C LEU A 357 -20.35 14.70 -3.55
N ILE A 358 -19.48 13.68 -3.58
CA ILE A 358 -18.17 13.72 -2.93
C ILE A 358 -17.26 14.81 -3.55
N PRO A 359 -16.92 14.79 -4.86
CA PRO A 359 -16.11 15.85 -5.45
C PRO A 359 -16.81 17.23 -5.51
N ARG A 360 -18.15 17.27 -5.44
CA ARG A 360 -18.92 18.52 -5.33
C ARG A 360 -18.89 19.12 -3.93
N GLY A 361 -18.91 18.28 -2.89
CA GLY A 361 -18.95 18.71 -1.49
C GLY A 361 -17.57 18.95 -0.89
N CYS A 362 -16.54 18.20 -1.31
CA CYS A 362 -15.21 18.19 -0.68
C CYS A 362 -14.19 19.06 -1.45
N PRO A 363 -14.02 20.36 -1.13
CA PRO A 363 -13.08 21.24 -1.84
C PRO A 363 -11.60 20.85 -1.68
N GLU A 364 -11.24 20.22 -0.56
CA GLU A 364 -9.87 19.80 -0.25
C GLU A 364 -9.51 18.41 -0.81
N LEU A 365 -10.39 17.79 -1.59
CA LEU A 365 -10.17 16.45 -2.13
C LEU A 365 -8.98 16.46 -3.12
N GLU A 366 -7.95 15.68 -2.79
CA GLU A 366 -6.73 15.47 -3.56
C GLU A 366 -6.75 14.14 -4.30
N THR A 367 -7.38 13.11 -3.74
CA THR A 367 -7.49 11.78 -4.34
C THR A 367 -8.94 11.31 -4.34
N LEU A 368 -9.47 11.11 -5.55
CA LEU A 368 -10.74 10.43 -5.76
C LEU A 368 -10.47 9.16 -6.57
N ASP A 369 -10.51 8.02 -5.88
CA ASP A 369 -10.47 6.72 -6.52
C ASP A 369 -11.82 6.03 -6.32
N ILE A 370 -12.51 5.80 -7.42
CA ILE A 370 -13.75 5.04 -7.51
C ILE A 370 -13.68 4.15 -8.76
N TYR A 371 -12.56 3.44 -8.92
CA TYR A 371 -12.24 2.66 -10.14
C TYR A 371 -13.28 1.61 -10.55
N PHE A 372 -14.13 1.17 -9.63
CA PHE A 372 -15.20 0.18 -9.84
C PHE A 372 -16.51 0.83 -10.32
N HIS A 373 -16.57 2.15 -10.37
CA HIS A 373 -17.76 2.92 -10.68
C HIS A 373 -17.67 3.60 -12.04
N GLU A 374 -18.73 3.46 -12.83
CA GLU A 374 -18.91 4.10 -14.13
C GLU A 374 -19.77 5.35 -14.00
N MET A 375 -19.16 6.51 -14.25
CA MET A 375 -19.82 7.81 -14.21
C MET A 375 -20.37 8.19 -15.58
N ASP A 376 -21.54 8.81 -15.56
CA ASP A 376 -22.12 9.47 -16.73
C ASP A 376 -21.60 10.91 -16.82
N MET A 377 -21.05 11.30 -17.98
CA MET A 377 -20.54 12.66 -18.17
C MET A 377 -21.64 13.71 -18.16
N ASP A 378 -22.89 13.35 -18.49
CA ASP A 378 -24.02 14.27 -18.40
C ASP A 378 -24.26 14.68 -16.94
N ASP A 379 -24.20 13.71 -16.01
CA ASP A 379 -24.30 13.98 -14.59
C ASP A 379 -23.07 14.78 -14.10
N VAL A 380 -21.86 14.43 -14.54
CA VAL A 380 -20.61 15.12 -14.15
C VAL A 380 -20.60 16.59 -14.58
N GLU A 381 -21.19 16.90 -15.74
CA GLU A 381 -21.27 18.26 -16.28
C GLU A 381 -22.45 19.07 -15.75
N ALA A 382 -23.46 18.43 -15.15
CA ALA A 382 -24.62 19.11 -14.59
C ALA A 382 -24.28 20.10 -13.47
N GLU A 383 -23.27 19.79 -12.65
CA GLU A 383 -22.78 20.69 -11.61
C GLU A 383 -21.24 20.67 -11.51
N GLU A 384 -20.67 21.80 -11.12
CA GLU A 384 -19.23 21.95 -11.01
C GLU A 384 -18.67 21.23 -9.77
N TRP A 385 -17.54 20.53 -9.95
CA TRP A 385 -16.81 19.95 -8.81
C TRP A 385 -16.04 21.03 -8.05
N ALA A 386 -16.16 20.99 -6.71
CA ALA A 386 -15.50 21.92 -5.81
C ALA A 386 -14.02 21.57 -5.58
N CYS A 387 -13.60 20.32 -5.81
CA CYS A 387 -12.26 19.80 -5.54
C CYS A 387 -11.16 20.34 -6.49
N LYS A 388 -10.76 21.61 -6.34
CA LYS A 388 -9.72 22.22 -7.19
C LYS A 388 -8.31 21.64 -6.93
N ASN A 389 -8.11 20.97 -5.79
CA ASN A 389 -6.85 20.37 -5.39
C ASN A 389 -6.64 18.93 -5.88
N LEU A 390 -7.55 18.40 -6.70
CA LEU A 390 -7.52 17.02 -7.18
C LEU A 390 -6.21 16.70 -7.93
N MET A 391 -5.45 15.73 -7.42
CA MET A 391 -4.19 15.23 -7.96
C MET A 391 -4.32 13.85 -8.59
N THR A 392 -5.16 13.00 -8.02
CA THR A 392 -5.38 11.63 -8.48
C THR A 392 -6.85 11.40 -8.75
N LEU A 393 -7.16 10.99 -9.98
CA LEU A 393 -8.50 10.62 -10.39
C LEU A 393 -8.51 9.23 -10.99
N ARG A 394 -9.27 8.32 -10.38
CA ARG A 394 -9.45 6.96 -10.91
C ARG A 394 -10.93 6.64 -10.98
N MET A 395 -11.47 6.48 -12.18
CA MET A 395 -12.89 6.20 -12.40
C MET A 395 -13.12 5.57 -13.76
N ARG A 396 -14.30 5.00 -13.97
CA ARG A 396 -14.80 4.64 -15.29
C ARG A 396 -15.73 5.73 -15.80
N ILE A 397 -15.78 5.91 -17.12
CA ILE A 397 -16.71 6.82 -17.78
C ILE A 397 -17.52 6.04 -18.80
N LYS A 398 -18.84 6.22 -18.76
CA LYS A 398 -19.78 5.61 -19.70
C LYS A 398 -19.46 5.98 -21.14
N GLY A 399 -19.33 4.99 -22.01
CA GLY A 399 -19.01 5.17 -23.42
C GLY A 399 -17.50 5.15 -23.75
N LEU A 400 -16.62 5.05 -22.75
CA LEU A 400 -15.18 4.79 -22.90
C LEU A 400 -14.83 3.30 -22.70
N ASP A 401 -15.52 2.43 -23.45
CA ASP A 401 -15.45 0.98 -23.25
C ASP A 401 -14.27 0.30 -23.94
N THR A 402 -13.47 1.05 -24.71
CA THR A 402 -12.33 0.51 -25.47
C THR A 402 -11.04 1.26 -25.16
N ALA A 403 -9.91 0.56 -25.30
CA ALA A 403 -8.60 1.14 -25.06
C ALA A 403 -8.33 2.32 -26.01
N GLU A 404 -8.79 2.27 -27.26
CA GLU A 404 -8.61 3.33 -28.25
C GLU A 404 -9.31 4.62 -27.84
N LYS A 405 -10.56 4.53 -27.35
CA LYS A 405 -11.29 5.70 -26.86
C LYS A 405 -10.62 6.31 -25.63
N ILE A 406 -10.17 5.47 -24.69
CA ILE A 406 -9.44 5.92 -23.51
C ILE A 406 -8.13 6.62 -23.93
N LEU A 407 -7.35 6.00 -24.82
CA LEU A 407 -6.09 6.58 -25.33
C LEU A 407 -6.32 7.91 -26.06
N LYS A 408 -7.43 8.05 -26.80
CA LYS A 408 -7.83 9.31 -27.44
C LYS A 408 -8.10 10.41 -26.40
N VAL A 409 -8.82 10.11 -25.31
CA VAL A 409 -9.00 11.05 -24.18
C VAL A 409 -7.66 11.48 -23.60
N ILE A 410 -6.77 10.52 -23.32
CA ILE A 410 -5.46 10.78 -22.71
C ILE A 410 -4.60 11.64 -23.64
N ALA A 411 -4.61 11.39 -24.95
CA ALA A 411 -3.90 12.20 -25.93
C ALA A 411 -4.40 13.66 -25.94
N LEU A 412 -5.73 13.86 -25.92
CA LEU A 412 -6.33 15.20 -25.85
C LEU A 412 -6.00 15.91 -24.54
N TRP A 413 -6.09 15.21 -23.41
CA TRP A 413 -5.72 15.75 -22.09
C TRP A 413 -4.24 16.16 -22.03
N ARG A 414 -3.32 15.30 -22.46
CA ARG A 414 -1.87 15.61 -22.52
C ARG A 414 -1.57 16.81 -23.43
N LYS A 415 -2.21 16.88 -24.61
CA LYS A 415 -2.09 18.03 -25.53
C LYS A 415 -2.53 19.32 -24.84
N GLY A 416 -3.66 19.29 -24.13
CA GLY A 416 -4.16 20.43 -23.35
C GLY A 416 -3.22 20.85 -22.21
N CYS A 417 -2.69 19.88 -21.46
CA CYS A 417 -1.69 20.12 -20.41
C CYS A 417 -0.42 20.76 -20.97
N TRP A 418 0.10 20.25 -22.09
CA TRP A 418 1.28 20.78 -22.77
C TRP A 418 1.06 22.24 -23.20
N ARG A 419 -0.09 22.57 -23.79
CA ARG A 419 -0.43 23.96 -24.17
C ARG A 419 -0.51 24.88 -22.95
N ARG A 420 -1.10 24.42 -21.84
CA ARG A 420 -1.14 25.18 -20.59
C ARG A 420 0.26 25.44 -20.05
N TRP A 421 1.13 24.44 -20.10
CA TRP A 421 2.54 24.57 -19.70
C TRP A 421 3.29 25.57 -20.60
N GLN A 422 3.15 25.48 -21.92
CA GLN A 422 3.73 26.45 -22.86
C GLN A 422 3.25 27.88 -22.60
N LYS A 423 1.95 28.06 -22.36
CA LYS A 423 1.38 29.38 -22.01
C LYS A 423 1.96 29.93 -20.71
N LYS A 424 2.14 29.09 -19.68
CA LYS A 424 2.79 29.48 -18.42
C LYS A 424 4.29 29.79 -18.60
N ALA A 425 4.97 29.12 -19.53
CA ALA A 425 6.36 29.37 -19.87
C ALA A 425 6.59 30.62 -20.75
N GLY A 426 5.52 31.29 -21.19
CA GLY A 426 5.62 32.47 -22.06
C GLY A 426 5.93 32.15 -23.52
N THR A 427 5.89 30.88 -23.93
CA THR A 427 6.09 30.47 -25.32
C THR A 427 4.88 30.88 -26.15
N PRO A 428 5.04 31.60 -27.29
CA PRO A 428 3.93 31.95 -28.15
C PRO A 428 3.29 30.68 -28.71
N VAL A 429 2.05 30.40 -28.28
CA VAL A 429 1.26 29.28 -28.79
C VAL A 429 0.82 29.67 -30.20
N VAL A 430 1.35 28.98 -31.21
CA VAL A 430 0.91 29.14 -32.60
C VAL A 430 -0.56 28.74 -32.67
N THR A 431 -1.44 29.73 -32.80
CA THR A 431 -2.91 29.63 -32.74
C THR A 431 -3.56 28.91 -33.94
N SER A 432 -2.85 28.02 -34.63
CA SER A 432 -3.34 27.43 -35.90
C SER A 432 -4.40 26.35 -35.73
N GLU A 433 -4.73 25.92 -34.52
CA GLU A 433 -5.82 25.00 -34.26
C GLU A 433 -6.78 25.66 -33.27
N LYS A 434 -7.76 26.41 -33.80
CA LYS A 434 -9.04 26.55 -33.10
C LYS A 434 -9.61 25.15 -33.03
N GLU A 435 -9.29 24.43 -31.96
CA GLU A 435 -9.98 23.21 -31.62
C GLU A 435 -11.46 23.54 -31.59
N ASP A 436 -12.25 22.76 -32.32
CA ASP A 436 -13.69 22.83 -32.34
C ASP A 436 -14.18 22.66 -30.90
N GLU A 437 -14.41 23.78 -30.20
CA GLU A 437 -15.15 23.81 -28.92
C GLU A 437 -16.53 23.15 -29.07
N THR A 438 -16.96 22.91 -30.31
CA THR A 438 -18.15 22.20 -30.74
C THR A 438 -18.02 20.67 -30.79
N ASP A 439 -16.83 20.07 -30.58
CA ASP A 439 -16.71 18.61 -30.49
C ASP A 439 -17.42 18.10 -29.22
N MET A 440 -18.57 17.44 -29.43
CA MET A 440 -19.40 16.86 -28.38
C MET A 440 -19.14 15.37 -28.16
N SER A 441 -18.08 14.81 -28.78
CA SER A 441 -17.66 13.43 -28.52
C SER A 441 -17.36 13.22 -27.04
N ILE A 442 -17.63 12.01 -26.55
CA ILE A 442 -17.36 11.65 -25.15
C ILE A 442 -15.89 11.88 -24.81
N GLU A 443 -14.99 11.64 -25.77
CA GLU A 443 -13.56 11.80 -25.54
C GLU A 443 -13.16 13.27 -25.32
N ALA A 444 -13.71 14.18 -26.12
CA ALA A 444 -13.48 15.62 -25.98
C ALA A 444 -14.11 16.18 -24.69
N ARG A 445 -15.31 15.72 -24.33
CA ARG A 445 -16.00 16.10 -23.08
C ARG A 445 -15.17 15.71 -21.85
N VAL A 446 -14.74 14.44 -21.77
CA VAL A 446 -13.90 13.96 -20.66
C VAL A 446 -12.58 14.72 -20.60
N ALA A 447 -11.86 14.87 -21.73
CA ALA A 447 -10.59 15.58 -21.74
C ALA A 447 -10.73 17.04 -21.26
N ARG A 448 -11.77 17.76 -21.70
CA ARG A 448 -12.07 19.13 -21.21
C ARG A 448 -12.37 19.16 -19.72
N HIS A 449 -13.12 18.18 -19.21
CA HIS A 449 -13.37 18.07 -17.78
C HIS A 449 -12.08 17.85 -16.98
N LEU A 450 -11.22 16.91 -17.40
CA LEU A 450 -9.92 16.65 -16.76
C LEU A 450 -9.03 17.91 -16.74
N LEU A 451 -9.07 18.71 -17.81
CA LEU A 451 -8.31 19.97 -17.87
C LEU A 451 -8.80 21.02 -16.85
N LYS A 452 -10.00 20.89 -16.25
CA LYS A 452 -10.45 21.82 -15.20
C LYS A 452 -9.60 21.72 -13.91
N PHE A 453 -8.84 20.65 -13.73
CA PHE A 453 -8.03 20.40 -12.54
C PHE A 453 -6.55 20.72 -12.80
N ASP A 454 -6.07 21.85 -12.27
CA ASP A 454 -4.70 22.31 -12.48
C ASP A 454 -3.62 21.42 -11.85
N ARG A 455 -3.98 20.66 -10.82
CA ARG A 455 -3.05 19.81 -10.05
C ARG A 455 -3.15 18.33 -10.41
N LEU A 456 -4.00 17.97 -11.38
CA LEU A 456 -4.26 16.58 -11.74
C LEU A 456 -3.01 15.96 -12.38
N TRP A 457 -2.41 15.02 -11.66
CA TRP A 457 -1.16 14.36 -12.03
C TRP A 457 -1.38 12.91 -12.46
N THR A 458 -2.37 12.24 -11.89
CA THR A 458 -2.59 10.81 -12.10
C THR A 458 -4.02 10.57 -12.52
N VAL A 459 -4.19 9.97 -13.71
CA VAL A 459 -5.51 9.65 -14.28
C VAL A 459 -5.58 8.17 -14.63
N TRP A 460 -6.64 7.51 -14.17
CA TRP A 460 -7.00 6.15 -14.60
C TRP A 460 -8.46 6.15 -15.06
N LEU A 461 -8.69 5.74 -16.32
CA LEU A 461 -10.02 5.72 -16.94
C LEU A 461 -10.53 4.31 -17.27
N GLY A 462 -10.00 3.28 -16.61
CA GLY A 462 -10.38 1.89 -16.88
C GLY A 462 -9.35 1.00 -17.55
N TYR A 463 -8.20 1.54 -17.93
CA TYR A 463 -7.15 0.83 -18.66
C TYR A 463 -5.84 0.92 -17.86
N GLN A 464 -4.94 1.82 -18.26
CA GLN A 464 -3.68 2.12 -17.59
C GLN A 464 -3.75 3.42 -16.78
N THR A 465 -2.75 3.62 -15.93
CA THR A 465 -2.56 4.87 -15.18
C THR A 465 -1.66 5.81 -15.98
N TRP A 466 -2.09 7.06 -16.15
CA TRP A 466 -1.40 8.03 -17.00
C TRP A 466 -0.99 9.28 -16.22
N THR A 467 0.16 9.83 -16.60
CA THR A 467 0.68 11.15 -16.21
C THR A 467 0.55 12.15 -17.34
N PRO A 468 0.48 13.47 -17.06
CA PRO A 468 0.33 14.50 -18.08
C PRO A 468 1.54 14.63 -19.02
N ILE A 469 2.69 14.08 -18.63
CA ILE A 469 3.95 14.02 -19.40
C ILE A 469 4.41 12.58 -19.46
#